data_AF-A0A4Q6CBJ9-F1
#
_entry.id   AF-A0A4Q6CBJ9-F1
#
_cell.length_a   1.000
_cell.length_b   1.000
_cell.length_c   1.000
_cell.angle_alpha   90.00
_cell.angle_beta   90.00
_cell.angle_gamma   90.00
#
_symmetry.space_group_name_H-M   'P 1'
#
loop_
_entity.id
_entity.type
_entity.pdbx_description
1 polymer ?
#
loop_
_entity_poly.entity_id
_entity_poly.type
_entity_poly.pdbx_seq_one_letter_code
_entity_poly.pdbx_strand_id
1 'polypeptide(L)'
;MSNVISLRAFKVLKQTEEEELAYRARILSLNKLELLEEMVNFQEERSERGYLTSQMMTRGKYLFKSLEEVADTQELKILARSYRRHLEHELQAERLKVLEQQTTNEGSF
;
A
#
# COMPACT_ATOMS: atom_id res chain seq x y z
N MET A 1 12.57 -26.95 -19.16
CA MET A 1 12.49 -25.48 -19.19
C MET A 1 13.08 -24.96 -17.90
N SER A 2 14.23 -24.27 -17.96
CA SER A 2 14.91 -23.76 -16.77
C SER A 2 14.22 -22.47 -16.32
N ASN A 3 13.50 -22.53 -15.21
CA ASN A 3 12.84 -21.38 -14.61
C ASN A 3 13.92 -20.55 -13.89
N VAL A 4 14.70 -19.79 -14.66
CA VAL A 4 15.77 -18.94 -14.11
C VAL A 4 15.11 -17.72 -13.48
N ILE A 5 14.67 -17.87 -12.23
CA ILE A 5 14.26 -16.74 -11.40
C ILE A 5 15.49 -15.85 -11.25
N SER A 6 15.45 -14.67 -11.87
CA SER A 6 16.52 -13.69 -11.77
C SER A 6 16.79 -13.38 -10.30
N LEU A 7 18.00 -13.66 -9.82
CA LEU A 7 18.47 -13.30 -8.47
C LEU A 7 18.24 -11.81 -8.15
N ARG A 8 18.26 -10.96 -9.19
CA ARG A 8 17.96 -9.53 -9.08
C ARG A 8 16.48 -9.28 -8.79
N ALA A 9 15.57 -10.00 -9.45
CA ALA A 9 14.13 -9.90 -9.18
C ALA A 9 13.80 -10.34 -7.76
N PHE A 10 14.41 -11.45 -7.30
CA PHE A 10 14.24 -11.91 -5.91
C PHE A 10 14.75 -10.89 -4.88
N LYS A 11 15.91 -10.26 -5.14
CA LYS A 11 16.47 -9.24 -4.25
C LYS A 11 15.58 -7.99 -4.16
N VAL A 12 15.01 -7.54 -5.28
CA VAL A 12 14.07 -6.40 -5.31
C VAL A 12 12.80 -6.73 -4.53
N LEU A 13 12.21 -7.91 -4.74
CA LEU A 13 11.01 -8.32 -4.00
C LEU A 13 11.25 -8.36 -2.49
N LYS A 14 12.38 -8.91 -2.06
CA LYS A 14 12.76 -8.97 -0.65
C LYS A 14 12.99 -7.57 -0.05
N GLN A 15 13.63 -6.67 -0.80
CA GLN A 15 13.84 -5.28 -0.35
C GLN A 15 12.51 -4.54 -0.18
N THR A 16 11.57 -4.70 -1.12
CA THR A 16 10.23 -4.12 -1.00
C THR A 16 9.49 -4.64 0.22
N GLU A 17 9.58 -5.95 0.50
CA GLU A 17 8.95 -6.55 1.69
C GLU A 17 9.57 -6.03 3.00
N GLU A 18 10.91 -5.91 3.07
CA GLU A 18 11.60 -5.33 4.23
C GLU A 18 11.20 -3.87 4.45
N GLU A 19 11.09 -3.06 3.38
CA GLU A 19 10.64 -1.67 3.47
C GLU A 19 9.18 -1.55 3.94
N GLU A 20 8.30 -2.44 3.48
CA GLU A 20 6.90 -2.49 3.92
C GLU A 20 6.78 -2.87 5.39
N LEU A 21 7.54 -3.87 5.83
CA LEU A 21 7.58 -4.28 7.24
C LEU A 21 8.13 -3.17 8.14
N ALA A 22 9.19 -2.49 7.70
CA ALA A 22 9.77 -1.36 8.42
C ALA A 22 8.78 -0.20 8.53
N TYR A 23 8.09 0.14 7.44
CA TYR A 23 7.05 1.16 7.45
C TYR A 23 5.92 0.81 8.41
N ARG A 24 5.43 -0.44 8.37
CA ARG A 24 4.38 -0.91 9.27
C ARG A 24 4.82 -0.84 10.73
N ALA A 25 6.04 -1.25 11.04
CA ALA A 25 6.58 -1.16 12.39
C ALA A 25 6.64 0.29 12.88
N ARG A 26 7.08 1.21 12.02
CA ARG A 26 7.08 2.66 12.30
C ARG A 26 5.67 3.16 12.59
N ILE A 27 4.69 2.88 11.74
CA ILE A 27 3.30 3.33 11.92
C ILE A 27 2.72 2.87 13.26
N LEU A 28 3.00 1.63 13.67
CA LEU A 28 2.51 1.09 14.93
C LEU A 28 3.13 1.75 16.17
N SER A 29 4.29 2.40 16.04
CA SER A 29 4.92 3.14 17.14
C SER A 29 4.50 4.61 17.20
N LEU A 30 3.82 5.13 16.17
CA LEU A 30 3.45 6.54 16.12
C LEU A 30 2.30 6.86 17.08
N ASN A 31 2.38 8.02 17.71
CA ASN A 31 1.28 8.60 18.46
C ASN A 31 0.26 9.25 17.50
N LYS A 32 -0.87 9.69 18.04
CA LYS A 32 -1.98 10.26 17.26
C LYS A 32 -1.57 11.48 16.42
N LEU A 33 -0.77 12.39 16.97
CA LEU A 33 -0.33 13.59 16.26
C LEU A 33 0.56 13.20 15.07
N GLU A 34 1.51 12.30 15.31
CA GLU A 34 2.42 11.78 14.28
C GLU A 34 1.67 11.02 13.17
N LEU A 35 0.62 10.27 13.52
CA LEU A 35 -0.24 9.62 12.53
C LEU A 35 -1.01 10.63 11.68
N LEU A 36 -1.44 11.74 12.25
CA LEU A 36 -2.10 12.82 11.50
C LEU A 36 -1.12 13.57 10.61
N GLU A 37 0.11 13.80 11.06
CA GLU A 37 1.18 14.36 10.23
C GLU A 37 1.50 13.44 9.05
N GLU A 38 1.64 12.14 9.30
CA GLU A 38 1.85 11.16 8.23
C GLU A 38 0.65 11.09 7.26
N MET A 39 -0.57 11.31 7.74
CA MET A 39 -1.75 11.46 6.87
C MET A 39 -1.62 12.65 5.93
N VAL A 40 -1.12 13.79 6.41
CA VAL A 40 -0.89 14.98 5.57
C VAL A 40 0.21 14.67 4.55
N ASN A 41 1.34 14.12 4.98
CA ASN A 41 2.44 13.72 4.10
C ASN A 41 1.96 12.77 2.99
N PHE A 42 1.10 11.80 3.34
CA PHE A 42 0.51 10.87 2.37
C PHE A 42 -0.34 11.60 1.31
N GLN A 43 -1.15 12.58 1.72
CA GLN A 43 -2.00 13.34 0.79
C GLN A 43 -1.18 14.29 -0.09
N GLU A 44 -0.12 14.89 0.46
CA GLU A 44 0.82 15.70 -0.29
C GLU A 44 1.53 14.86 -1.35
N GLU A 45 2.11 13.71 -0.98
CA GLU A 45 2.74 12.81 -1.94
C GLU A 45 1.77 12.37 -3.05
N ARG A 46 0.52 12.04 -2.68
CA ARG A 46 -0.52 11.69 -3.65
C ARG A 46 -0.83 12.84 -4.60
N SER A 47 -0.91 14.06 -4.08
CA SER A 47 -1.23 15.25 -4.87
C SER A 47 -0.09 15.60 -5.83
N GLU A 48 1.16 15.51 -5.37
CA GLU A 48 2.35 15.77 -6.19
C GLU A 48 2.50 14.75 -7.33
N ARG A 49 2.28 13.46 -7.05
CA ARG A 49 2.37 12.42 -8.09
C ARG A 49 1.18 12.43 -9.04
N GLY A 50 -0.02 12.75 -8.54
CA GLY A 50 -1.27 12.69 -9.30
C GLY A 50 -1.85 11.29 -9.52
N TYR A 51 -1.19 10.24 -9.03
CA TYR A 51 -1.66 8.84 -9.10
C TYR A 51 -1.20 8.02 -7.89
N LEU A 52 -1.87 6.88 -7.65
CA LEU A 52 -1.51 5.94 -6.59
C LEU A 52 -0.60 4.84 -7.12
N THR A 53 0.54 4.61 -6.46
CA THR A 53 1.40 3.45 -6.70
C THR A 53 1.03 2.30 -5.77
N SER A 54 1.38 1.05 -6.11
CA SER A 54 1.15 -0.11 -5.24
C SER A 54 1.74 0.09 -3.84
N GLN A 55 2.96 0.64 -3.78
CA GLN A 55 3.64 0.92 -2.51
C GLN A 55 2.87 1.95 -1.67
N MET A 56 2.41 3.04 -2.29
CA MET A 56 1.59 4.04 -1.59
C MET A 56 0.28 3.42 -1.10
N MET A 57 -0.39 2.61 -1.90
CA MET A 57 -1.64 1.98 -1.47
C MET A 57 -1.43 1.03 -0.29
N THR A 58 -0.36 0.23 -0.31
CA THR A 58 0.01 -0.65 0.81
C THR A 58 0.33 0.16 2.07
N ARG A 59 1.16 1.21 1.96
CA ARG A 59 1.51 2.09 3.10
C ARG A 59 0.29 2.82 3.66
N GLY A 60 -0.52 3.41 2.79
CA GLY A 60 -1.74 4.11 3.15
C GLY A 60 -2.74 3.18 3.86
N LYS A 61 -2.88 1.92 3.44
CA LYS A 61 -3.72 0.94 4.12
C LYS A 61 -3.33 0.77 5.59
N TYR A 62 -2.04 0.66 5.90
CA TYR A 62 -1.56 0.56 7.28
C TYR A 62 -1.79 1.84 8.07
N LEU A 63 -1.45 2.98 7.48
CA LEU A 63 -1.65 4.31 8.09
C LEU A 63 -3.12 4.55 8.46
N PHE A 64 -4.04 4.37 7.50
CA PHE A 64 -5.46 4.62 7.73
C PHE A 64 -6.10 3.58 8.66
N LYS A 65 -5.55 2.36 8.74
CA LYS A 65 -5.96 1.41 9.78
C LYS A 65 -5.59 1.91 11.17
N SER A 66 -4.35 2.35 11.37
CA SER A 66 -3.89 2.88 12.65
C SER A 66 -4.64 4.15 13.05
N LEU A 67 -4.91 5.06 12.10
CA LEU A 67 -5.76 6.23 12.33
C LEU A 67 -7.19 5.87 12.74
N GLU A 68 -7.81 4.87 12.11
CA GLU A 68 -9.14 4.37 12.47
C GLU A 68 -9.16 3.85 13.92
N GLU A 69 -8.10 3.16 14.35
CA GLU A 69 -7.97 2.57 15.68
C GLU A 69 -7.75 3.62 16.77
N VAL A 70 -6.97 4.67 16.51
CA VAL A 70 -6.65 5.72 17.51
C VAL A 70 -7.61 6.91 17.50
N ALA A 71 -8.51 7.01 16.51
CA ALA A 71 -9.40 8.16 16.36
C ALA A 71 -10.36 8.32 17.56
N ASP A 72 -10.44 9.56 18.09
CA ASP A 72 -11.38 9.89 19.17
C ASP A 72 -12.76 10.26 18.65
N THR A 73 -12.82 10.81 17.43
CA THR A 73 -14.05 11.30 16.81
C THR A 73 -14.60 10.30 15.81
N GLN A 74 -15.93 10.29 15.68
CA GLN A 74 -16.60 9.39 14.74
C GLN A 74 -16.29 9.77 13.29
N GLU A 75 -16.13 11.07 13.03
CA GLU A 75 -15.80 11.64 11.74
C GLU A 75 -14.43 11.13 11.26
N LEU A 76 -13.42 11.16 12.13
CA LEU A 76 -12.08 10.67 11.79
C LEU A 76 -12.09 9.15 11.57
N LYS A 77 -12.85 8.39 12.37
CA LYS A 77 -13.03 6.94 12.14
C LYS A 77 -13.64 6.64 10.78
N ILE A 78 -14.70 7.36 10.40
CA ILE A 78 -15.37 7.18 9.10
C ILE A 78 -14.42 7.54 7.96
N LEU A 79 -13.71 8.67 8.07
CA LEU A 79 -12.74 9.11 7.08
C LEU A 79 -11.63 8.07 6.88
N ALA A 80 -10.97 7.65 7.96
CA ALA A 80 -9.88 6.70 7.92
C ALA A 80 -10.34 5.34 7.35
N ARG A 81 -11.51 4.84 7.78
CA ARG A 81 -12.12 3.63 7.23
C ARG A 81 -12.39 3.74 5.73
N SER A 82 -12.94 4.87 5.28
CA SER A 82 -13.27 5.09 3.87
C SER A 82 -12.02 5.04 3.00
N TYR A 83 -10.97 5.78 3.40
CA TYR A 83 -9.68 5.76 2.72
C TYR A 83 -9.05 4.36 2.70
N ARG A 84 -9.04 3.66 3.83
CA ARG A 84 -8.51 2.30 3.90
C ARG A 84 -9.22 1.35 2.92
N ARG A 85 -10.55 1.39 2.87
CA ARG A 85 -11.35 0.55 1.95
C ARG A 85 -11.08 0.89 0.48
N HIS A 86 -10.96 2.19 0.17
CA HIS A 86 -10.60 2.61 -1.18
C HIS A 86 -9.24 2.04 -1.61
N LEU A 87 -8.21 2.17 -0.77
CA LEU A 87 -6.88 1.64 -1.09
C LEU A 87 -6.86 0.10 -1.19
N GLU A 88 -7.63 -0.60 -0.36
CA GLU A 88 -7.80 -2.05 -0.44
C GLU A 88 -8.45 -2.46 -1.78
N HIS A 89 -9.45 -1.71 -2.24
CA HIS A 89 -10.09 -1.94 -3.53
C HIS A 89 -9.14 -1.71 -4.70
N GLU A 90 -8.39 -0.59 -4.69
CA GLU A 90 -7.42 -0.28 -5.75
C GLU A 90 -6.29 -1.32 -5.82
N LEU A 91 -5.76 -1.77 -4.68
CA LEU A 91 -4.78 -2.86 -4.62
C LEU A 91 -5.32 -4.17 -5.21
N GLN A 92 -6.58 -4.50 -4.92
CA GLN A 92 -7.20 -5.70 -5.46
C GLN A 92 -7.37 -5.59 -6.97
N ALA A 93 -7.79 -4.43 -7.48
CA ALA A 93 -7.91 -4.17 -8.90
C ALA A 93 -6.54 -4.26 -9.62
N GLU A 94 -5.48 -3.75 -9.00
CA GLU A 94 -4.12 -3.85 -9.55
C GLU A 94 -3.63 -5.31 -9.60
N ARG A 95 -3.89 -6.10 -8.56
CA ARG A 95 -3.57 -7.53 -8.53
C ARG A 95 -4.28 -8.31 -9.63
N LEU A 96 -5.57 -8.02 -9.86
CA LEU A 96 -6.34 -8.65 -10.93
C LEU A 96 -5.74 -8.35 -12.31
N LYS A 97 -5.36 -7.10 -12.57
CA LYS A 97 -4.70 -6.71 -13.83
C LYS A 97 -3.39 -7.47 -14.06
N VAL A 98 -2.57 -7.64 -13.01
CA VAL A 98 -1.31 -8.40 -13.11
C VAL A 98 -1.58 -9.87 -13.44
N LEU A 99 -2.60 -10.48 -12.84
CA LEU A 99 -2.99 -11.87 -13.11
C LEU A 99 -3.51 -12.05 -14.55
N GLU A 100 -4.34 -11.13 -15.04
CA GLU A 100 -4.85 -11.15 -16.43
C GLU A 100 -3.73 -11.02 -17.48
N GLN A 101 -2.70 -10.22 -17.18
CA GLN A 101 -1.54 -10.08 -18.06
C GLN A 101 -0.67 -11.35 -18.10
N GLN A 102 -0.61 -12.09 -17.00
CA GLN A 102 0.13 -13.36 -16.93
C GLN A 102 -0.57 -14.47 -17.71
N THR A 103 -1.91 -14.56 -17.64
CA THR A 103 -2.69 -15.58 -18.37
C THR A 103 -2.76 -15.34 -19.88
N THR A 104 -2.72 -14.08 -20.32
CA THR A 104 -2.75 -13.74 -21.76
C THR A 104 -1.43 -14.08 -22.46
N ASN A 105 -0.30 -13.98 -21.76
CA ASN A 105 1.02 -14.31 -22.30
C ASN A 105 1.28 -15.82 -22.42
N GLU A 106 0.53 -16.66 -21.71
CA GLU A 106 0.64 -18.12 -21.81
C GLU A 106 -0.24 -18.73 -22.92
N GLY A 107 -1.16 -17.94 -23.51
CA GLY A 107 -2.10 -18.36 -24.55
C GLY A 107 -1.66 -18.12 -26.00
N SER A 108 -0.43 -17.66 -26.23
CA SER A 108 0.14 -17.43 -27.58
C SER A 108 1.23 -18.46 -27.89
N PHE A 109 0.83 -19.70 -28.16
CA PHE A 109 1.68 -20.74 -28.76
C PHE A 109 0.93 -21.41 -29.91
#